data_AF-A0A6J5WJU9-F1
#
_entry.id   AF-A0A6J5WJU9-F1
#
_cell.length_a   1.000
_cell.length_b   1.000
_cell.length_c   1.000
_cell.angle_alpha   90.00
_cell.angle_beta   90.00
_cell.angle_gamma   90.00
#
_symmetry.space_group_name_H-M   'P 1'
#
loop_
_entity.id
_entity.type
_entity.pdbx_description
1 polymer ?
#
loop_
_entity_poly.entity_id
_entity_poly.type
_entity_poly.pdbx_seq_one_letter_code
_entity_poly.pdbx_strand_id
1 'polypeptide(L)'
;MAVSADAAVVELLDSSNYVDWSVLVKNYLLAQDLWDVVEEEYEDDDEEEEEEADDKFKAWRKKNATALHKIQISCGRKAFSLIRNATSAKRAWDT
;
A
#
# COMPACT_ATOMS: atom_id res chain seq x y z
N MET A 1 -15.17 -26.03 -5.13
CA MET A 1 -14.84 -24.61 -5.35
C MET A 1 -14.40 -24.05 -4.01
N ALA A 2 -13.12 -23.71 -3.85
CA ALA A 2 -12.64 -23.06 -2.64
C ALA A 2 -12.93 -21.57 -2.78
N VAL A 3 -13.82 -21.04 -1.94
CA VAL A 3 -13.92 -19.59 -1.74
C VAL A 3 -12.65 -19.21 -0.97
N SER A 4 -11.78 -18.42 -1.60
CA SER A 4 -10.63 -17.83 -0.91
C SER A 4 -11.16 -16.95 0.23
N ALA A 5 -10.62 -17.12 1.42
CA ALA A 5 -11.05 -16.40 2.63
C ALA A 5 -10.73 -14.88 2.62
N ASP A 6 -10.18 -14.36 1.51
CA ASP A 6 -9.81 -12.95 1.36
C ASP A 6 -10.96 -12.02 0.92
N ALA A 7 -12.16 -12.54 0.66
CA ALA A 7 -13.30 -11.70 0.31
C ALA A 7 -13.97 -11.11 1.56
N ALA A 8 -13.21 -10.40 2.41
CA ALA A 8 -13.83 -9.33 3.17
C ALA A 8 -14.35 -8.34 2.13
N VAL A 9 -15.66 -8.12 2.08
CA VAL A 9 -16.25 -7.06 1.27
C VAL A 9 -15.81 -5.75 1.89
N VAL A 10 -14.60 -5.31 1.55
CA VAL A 10 -14.13 -3.97 1.87
C VAL A 10 -14.90 -3.06 0.94
N GLU A 11 -15.76 -2.22 1.51
CA GLU A 11 -16.43 -1.17 0.77
C GLU A 11 -15.36 -0.32 0.08
N LEU A 12 -15.50 -0.16 -1.24
CA LEU A 12 -14.52 0.59 -2.02
C LEU A 12 -14.52 2.06 -1.59
N LEU A 13 -13.35 2.69 -1.53
CA LEU A 13 -13.24 4.09 -1.16
C LEU A 13 -14.10 4.98 -2.08
N ASP A 14 -14.93 5.80 -1.46
CA ASP A 14 -15.67 6.88 -2.09
C ASP A 14 -15.56 8.19 -1.27
N SER A 15 -16.34 9.19 -1.63
CA SER A 15 -16.30 10.52 -1.01
C SER A 15 -16.87 10.58 0.42
N SER A 16 -17.45 9.49 0.93
CA SER A 16 -18.22 9.47 2.17
C SER A 16 -17.73 8.47 3.22
N ASN A 17 -16.88 7.51 2.84
CA ASN A 17 -16.50 6.39 3.70
C ASN A 17 -15.02 6.34 4.09
N TYR A 18 -14.25 7.42 3.89
CA TYR A 18 -12.80 7.43 4.13
C TYR A 18 -12.40 6.94 5.53
N VAL A 19 -13.13 7.33 6.58
CA VAL A 19 -12.81 6.93 7.97
C VAL A 19 -12.86 5.41 8.12
N ASP A 20 -13.94 4.77 7.69
CA ASP A 20 -14.10 3.32 7.80
C ASP A 20 -13.14 2.57 6.86
N TRP A 21 -13.01 3.06 5.62
CA TRP A 21 -12.09 2.52 4.63
C TRP A 21 -10.64 2.52 5.13
N SER A 22 -10.19 3.64 5.70
CA SER A 22 -8.79 3.81 6.14
C SER A 22 -8.43 2.84 7.27
N VAL A 23 -9.36 2.60 8.21
CA VAL A 23 -9.15 1.63 9.29
C VAL A 23 -9.02 0.21 8.73
N LEU A 24 -9.90 -0.18 7.80
CA LEU A 24 -9.88 -1.51 7.20
C LEU A 24 -8.61 -1.75 6.37
N VAL A 25 -8.25 -0.80 5.50
CA VAL A 25 -7.06 -0.93 4.64
C VAL A 25 -5.78 -0.88 5.46
N LYS A 26 -5.68 0.00 6.47
CA LYS A 26 -4.54 0.03 7.38
C LYS A 26 -4.35 -1.32 8.09
N ASN A 27 -5.42 -1.88 8.66
CA ASN A 27 -5.34 -3.19 9.32
C ASN A 27 -4.96 -4.32 8.36
N TYR A 28 -5.47 -4.27 7.13
CA TYR A 28 -5.15 -5.25 6.08
C TYR A 28 -3.66 -5.19 5.66
N LEU A 29 -3.09 -3.99 5.59
CA LEU A 29 -1.66 -3.78 5.28
C LEU A 29 -0.78 -4.17 6.47
N LEU A 30 -1.16 -3.83 7.71
CA LEU A 30 -0.47 -4.25 8.93
C LEU A 30 -0.39 -5.78 9.04
N ALA A 31 -1.50 -6.48 8.78
CA ALA A 31 -1.56 -7.94 8.80
C ALA A 31 -0.62 -8.62 7.79
N GLN A 32 -0.11 -7.87 6.81
CA GLN A 32 0.78 -8.35 5.75
C GLN A 32 2.17 -7.74 5.79
N ASP A 33 2.51 -7.01 6.85
CA ASP A 33 3.82 -6.35 6.99
C ASP A 33 4.11 -5.34 5.85
N LEU A 34 3.06 -4.63 5.44
CA LEU A 34 3.05 -3.67 4.32
C LEU A 34 2.76 -2.22 4.75
N TRP A 35 2.48 -1.96 6.02
CA TRP A 35 2.14 -0.61 6.47
C TRP A 35 3.36 0.32 6.53
N ASP A 36 4.54 -0.20 6.86
CA ASP A 36 5.76 0.59 7.01
C ASP A 36 6.09 1.41 5.75
N VAL A 37 5.91 0.84 4.56
CA VAL A 37 6.14 1.53 3.27
C VAL A 37 5.08 2.60 2.91
N VAL A 38 4.01 2.70 3.71
CA VAL A 38 3.00 3.76 3.62
C VAL A 38 3.34 4.89 4.58
N GLU A 39 3.85 4.55 5.76
CA GLU A 39 4.22 5.52 6.79
C GLU A 39 5.56 6.20 6.48
N GLU A 40 6.54 5.42 6.02
CA GLU A 40 7.91 5.84 5.79
C GLU A 40 8.25 5.86 4.29
N GLU A 41 8.96 6.91 3.86
CA GLU A 41 9.64 6.92 2.58
C GLU A 41 11.00 6.23 2.76
N TYR A 42 11.45 5.48 1.75
CA TYR A 42 12.78 4.86 1.82
C TYR A 42 13.84 5.95 1.74
N GLU A 43 14.48 6.23 2.86
CA GLU A 43 15.68 7.04 2.97
C GLU A 43 16.88 6.09 2.84
N ASP A 44 17.64 6.25 1.75
CA ASP A 44 18.82 5.43 1.44
C ASP A 44 20.01 5.95 2.28
N ASP A 45 19.90 5.84 3.61
CA ASP A 45 20.81 6.48 4.56
C ASP A 45 22.05 5.62 4.90
N ASP A 46 22.12 4.37 4.45
CA ASP A 46 23.22 3.45 4.73
C ASP A 46 24.01 3.11 3.44
N GLU A 47 25.02 3.91 3.12
CA GLU A 47 26.03 3.65 2.08
C GLU A 47 27.00 2.48 2.43
N GLU A 48 26.86 1.84 3.60
CA GLU A 48 27.96 1.02 4.15
C GLU A 48 28.13 -0.38 3.53
N GLU A 49 27.17 -0.93 2.78
CA GLU A 49 27.37 -2.17 2.01
C GLU A 49 26.52 -2.21 0.72
N GLU A 50 27.12 -1.91 -0.45
CA GLU A 50 26.42 -1.82 -1.77
C GLU A 50 25.55 -3.05 -2.11
N GLU A 51 25.97 -4.27 -1.76
CA GLU A 51 25.17 -5.47 -2.04
C GLU A 51 23.98 -5.67 -1.07
N GLU A 52 24.16 -5.38 0.23
CA GLU A 52 23.04 -5.45 1.18
C GLU A 52 22.04 -4.29 0.98
N ALA A 53 22.52 -3.12 0.56
CA ALA A 53 21.68 -1.99 0.18
C ALA A 53 20.79 -2.33 -1.02
N ASP A 54 21.31 -3.02 -2.05
CA ASP A 54 20.53 -3.42 -3.22
C ASP A 54 19.43 -4.44 -2.85
N ASP A 55 19.72 -5.41 -1.98
CA ASP A 55 18.71 -6.39 -1.55
C ASP A 55 17.64 -5.80 -0.62
N LYS A 56 18.01 -4.90 0.29
CA LYS A 56 17.06 -4.12 1.10
C LYS A 56 16.18 -3.24 0.22
N PHE A 57 16.76 -2.53 -0.74
CA PHE A 57 16.01 -1.70 -1.69
C PHE A 57 15.06 -2.53 -2.57
N LYS A 58 15.49 -3.69 -3.08
CA LYS A 58 14.62 -4.63 -3.81
C LYS A 58 13.46 -5.11 -2.94
N ALA A 59 13.71 -5.45 -1.67
CA ALA A 59 12.68 -5.88 -0.73
C ALA A 59 11.66 -4.75 -0.48
N TRP A 60 12.15 -3.54 -0.20
CA TRP A 60 11.30 -2.36 -0.03
C TRP A 60 10.47 -2.08 -1.28
N ARG A 61 11.07 -2.09 -2.48
CA ARG A 61 10.33 -1.86 -3.74
C ARG A 61 9.20 -2.86 -3.93
N LYS A 62 9.40 -4.14 -3.59
CA LYS A 62 8.36 -5.17 -3.65
C LYS A 62 7.24 -4.90 -2.65
N LYS A 63 7.56 -4.53 -1.41
CA LYS A 63 6.56 -4.17 -0.39
C LYS A 63 5.77 -2.93 -0.82
N ASN A 64 6.45 -1.86 -1.24
CA ASN A 64 5.83 -0.62 -1.72
C ASN A 64 4.89 -0.87 -2.91
N ALA A 65 5.33 -1.62 -3.92
CA ALA A 65 4.48 -1.98 -5.07
C ALA A 65 3.25 -2.80 -4.63
N THR A 66 3.42 -3.73 -3.69
CA THR A 66 2.33 -4.56 -3.17
C THR A 66 1.32 -3.73 -2.38
N ALA A 67 1.79 -2.85 -1.50
CA ALA A 67 0.95 -1.94 -0.73
C ALA A 67 0.18 -0.97 -1.65
N LEU A 68 0.86 -0.37 -2.64
CA LEU A 68 0.25 0.50 -3.63
C LEU A 68 -0.88 -0.22 -4.39
N HIS A 69 -0.63 -1.45 -4.85
CA HIS A 69 -1.64 -2.23 -5.54
C HIS A 69 -2.87 -2.49 -4.66
N LYS A 70 -2.67 -2.85 -3.39
CA LYS A 70 -3.75 -3.09 -2.43
C LYS A 70 -4.59 -1.83 -2.16
N ILE A 71 -3.94 -0.68 -2.00
CA ILE A 71 -4.64 0.61 -1.90
C ILE A 71 -5.48 0.84 -3.16
N GLN A 72 -4.89 0.70 -4.35
CA GLN A 72 -5.57 0.94 -5.62
C GLN A 72 -6.80 0.05 -5.83
N ILE A 73 -6.72 -1.26 -5.55
CA ILE A 73 -7.87 -2.17 -5.71
C ILE A 73 -8.96 -1.95 -4.65
N SER A 74 -8.62 -1.32 -3.52
CA SER A 74 -9.57 -0.94 -2.48
C SER A 74 -10.28 0.40 -2.79
N CYS A 75 -9.91 1.09 -3.88
CA CYS A 75 -10.50 2.35 -4.26
C CYS A 75 -11.65 2.19 -5.25
N GLY A 76 -12.72 2.99 -5.06
CA GLY A 76 -13.74 3.17 -6.08
C GLY A 76 -13.18 3.94 -7.29
N ARG A 77 -13.89 3.90 -8.44
CA ARG A 77 -13.40 4.49 -9.71
C ARG A 77 -12.92 5.93 -9.58
N LYS A 78 -13.63 6.78 -8.81
CA LYS A 78 -13.28 8.18 -8.61
C LYS A 78 -11.97 8.33 -7.83
N ALA A 79 -11.87 7.66 -6.67
CA ALA A 79 -10.67 7.66 -5.85
C ALA A 79 -9.46 7.08 -6.61
N PHE A 80 -9.64 5.94 -7.28
CA PHE A 80 -8.59 5.34 -8.12
C PHE A 80 -8.07 6.31 -9.18
N SER A 81 -8.96 7.09 -9.82
CA SER A 81 -8.55 8.07 -10.82
C SER A 81 -7.62 9.16 -10.26
N LEU A 82 -7.68 9.46 -8.97
CA LEU A 82 -6.80 10.44 -8.32
C LEU A 82 -5.40 9.85 -8.10
N ILE A 83 -5.33 8.57 -7.70
CA ILE A 83 -4.07 7.92 -7.31
C ILE A 83 -3.44 7.04 -8.41
N ARG A 84 -4.05 6.92 -9.59
CA ARG A 84 -3.59 6.01 -10.67
C ARG A 84 -2.15 6.24 -11.13
N ASN A 85 -1.63 7.45 -10.94
CA ASN A 85 -0.27 7.84 -11.32
C ASN A 85 0.69 7.87 -10.12
N ALA A 86 0.24 7.49 -8.92
CA ALA A 86 1.10 7.40 -7.75
C ALA A 86 2.17 6.32 -7.97
N THR A 87 3.42 6.65 -7.61
CA THR A 87 4.58 5.76 -7.75
C THR A 87 4.96 5.06 -6.44
N SER A 88 4.33 5.45 -5.33
CA SER A 88 4.53 4.82 -4.01
C SER A 88 3.19 4.71 -3.27
N ALA A 89 3.14 3.75 -2.35
CA ALA A 89 1.99 3.51 -1.50
C ALA A 89 1.71 4.73 -0.60
N LYS A 90 2.76 5.32 -0.01
CA LYS A 90 2.68 6.59 0.73
C LYS A 90 2.01 7.70 -0.07
N ARG A 91 2.50 8.00 -1.29
CA ARG A 91 1.92 9.06 -2.14
C ARG A 91 0.45 8.79 -2.49
N ALA A 92 0.08 7.54 -2.71
CA ALA A 92 -1.31 7.17 -2.94
C ALA A 92 -2.18 7.36 -1.69
N TRP A 93 -1.64 7.05 -0.50
CA TRP A 93 -2.34 7.19 0.78
C TRP A 93 -2.55 8.64 1.21
N ASP A 94 -1.58 9.51 0.91
CA ASP A 94 -1.59 10.93 1.29
C ASP A 94 -2.42 11.83 0.33
N THR A 95 -2.99 11.26 -0.74
CA THR A 95 -3.83 11.98 -1.73
C THR A 95 -5.26 12.12 -1.26
#